data_AF-A0A442WB63-F1
#
_entry.id   AF-A0A442WB63-F1
#
_cell.length_a   1.000
_cell.length_b   1.000
_cell.length_c   1.000
_cell.angle_alpha   90.00
_cell.angle_beta   90.00
_cell.angle_gamma   90.00
#
_symmetry.space_group_name_H-M   'P 1'
#
loop_
_entity.id
_entity.type
_entity.pdbx_description
1 polymer ?
#
loop_
_entity_poly.entity_id
_entity_poly.type
_entity_poly.pdbx_seq_one_letter_code
_entity_poly.pdbx_strand_id
1 'polypeptide(L)'
;MTTGGGRQWSAREPRGFWRSFPDVDLGDDAAKAGWVQRYGDPLGELAPHQPIGTALWKNIATVLALFREGWREPDHDGISHARENVSLRADADLFMRGIDARPTIEPNLRLALRCTHLHDYMTLSAAIMLGNKTPMRRCDQCGHWYGFQRRTGRFCSGECRSAAARIRKDQVHVVSA
;
A
#
# COMPACT_ATOMS: atom_id res chain seq x y z
N MET A 1 15.88 -0.81 -21.71
CA MET A 1 14.74 0.13 -21.73
C MET A 1 13.52 -0.58 -21.15
N THR A 2 13.19 -0.30 -19.91
CA THR A 2 12.07 -0.94 -19.20
C THR A 2 10.88 0.01 -19.22
N THR A 3 9.95 -0.22 -20.15
CA THR A 3 8.65 0.46 -20.22
C THR A 3 7.72 -0.08 -19.12
N GLY A 4 8.10 0.09 -17.87
CA GLY A 4 7.27 -0.22 -16.71
C GLY A 4 6.88 1.08 -16.02
N GLY A 5 5.97 1.83 -16.63
CA GLY A 5 5.40 3.04 -16.05
C GLY A 5 4.90 2.73 -14.65
N GLY A 6 5.55 3.33 -13.65
CA GLY A 6 5.15 3.20 -12.25
C GLY A 6 3.66 3.39 -12.12
N ARG A 7 3.00 2.50 -11.39
CA ARG A 7 1.56 2.47 -11.25
C ARG A 7 1.09 3.81 -10.70
N GLN A 8 0.30 4.61 -11.41
CA GLN A 8 -0.17 5.88 -10.87
C GLN A 8 -1.05 5.61 -9.63
N TRP A 9 -0.57 6.04 -8.46
CA TRP A 9 -1.33 6.08 -7.24
C TRP A 9 -1.10 7.45 -6.62
N SER A 10 -2.12 7.93 -5.88
CA SER A 10 -2.03 9.19 -5.16
C SER A 10 -1.88 8.94 -3.67
N ALA A 11 -1.00 9.73 -3.05
CA ALA A 11 -0.73 9.80 -1.63
C ALA A 11 -1.81 10.54 -0.83
N ARG A 12 -2.89 11.00 -1.49
CA ARG A 12 -4.02 11.68 -0.86
C ARG A 12 -4.90 10.79 0.01
N GLU A 13 -4.90 9.48 -0.26
CA GLU A 13 -5.69 8.50 0.48
C GLU A 13 -4.77 7.45 1.10
N PRO A 14 -5.11 6.90 2.29
CA PRO A 14 -4.41 5.75 2.84
C PRO A 14 -4.45 4.55 1.89
N ARG A 15 -3.30 3.90 1.66
CA ARG A 15 -3.20 2.73 0.76
C ARG A 15 -2.79 1.50 1.53
N GLY A 16 -3.37 0.35 1.21
CA GLY A 16 -3.11 -0.89 1.94
C GLY A 16 -1.82 -1.63 1.60
N PHE A 17 -1.01 -1.14 0.64
CA PHE A 17 0.18 -1.87 0.21
C PHE A 17 1.24 -1.95 1.31
N TRP A 18 1.23 -1.05 2.31
CA TRP A 18 2.12 -1.12 3.48
C TRP A 18 2.11 -2.49 4.14
N ARG A 19 0.97 -3.20 4.12
CA ARG A 19 0.82 -4.52 4.76
C ARG A 19 1.60 -5.62 4.04
N SER A 20 1.95 -5.40 2.77
CA SER A 20 2.82 -6.30 2.00
C SER A 20 4.30 -5.96 2.14
N PHE A 21 4.66 -4.78 2.68
CA PHE A 21 6.05 -4.37 2.77
C PHE A 21 6.90 -5.26 3.67
N PRO A 22 6.40 -5.76 4.84
CA PRO A 22 7.17 -6.70 5.66
C PRO A 22 7.50 -8.02 4.96
N ASP A 23 6.77 -8.39 3.91
CA ASP A 23 7.02 -9.61 3.13
C ASP A 23 8.08 -9.40 2.03
N VAL A 24 8.61 -8.18 1.84
CA VAL A 24 9.65 -7.87 0.84
C VAL A 24 11.01 -8.33 1.37
N ASP A 25 11.77 -9.04 0.53
CA ASP A 25 13.16 -9.36 0.85
C ASP A 25 14.02 -8.10 0.79
N LEU A 26 14.31 -7.53 1.96
CA LEU A 26 15.11 -6.31 2.09
C LEU A 26 16.62 -6.55 1.89
N GLY A 27 17.06 -7.82 1.86
CA GLY A 27 18.41 -8.22 1.49
C GLY A 27 18.64 -8.20 -0.01
N ASP A 28 17.58 -8.32 -0.81
CA ASP A 28 17.63 -8.30 -2.27
C ASP A 28 17.40 -6.88 -2.84
N ASP A 29 18.40 -6.37 -3.56
CA ASP A 29 18.31 -5.07 -4.23
C ASP A 29 17.26 -5.06 -5.35
N ALA A 30 17.03 -6.19 -6.03
CA ALA A 30 16.01 -6.30 -7.07
C ALA A 30 14.60 -6.20 -6.47
N ALA A 31 14.34 -6.88 -5.35
CA ALA A 31 13.08 -6.76 -4.61
C ALA A 31 12.82 -5.32 -4.13
N LYS A 32 13.85 -4.65 -3.59
CA LYS A 32 13.74 -3.23 -3.17
C LYS A 32 13.46 -2.30 -4.36
N ALA A 33 14.20 -2.47 -5.45
CA ALA A 33 14.00 -1.69 -6.67
C ALA A 33 12.60 -1.91 -7.25
N GLY A 34 12.10 -3.16 -7.27
CA GLY A 34 10.74 -3.48 -7.70
C GLY A 34 9.67 -2.83 -6.83
N TRP A 35 9.89 -2.76 -5.51
CA TRP A 35 9.01 -2.03 -4.60
C TRP A 35 8.99 -0.53 -4.88
N VAL A 36 10.17 0.09 -5.02
CA VAL A 36 10.31 1.52 -5.38
C VAL A 36 9.68 1.80 -6.74
N GLN A 37 9.93 0.98 -7.74
CA GLN A 37 9.34 1.20 -9.07
C GLN A 37 7.80 1.20 -9.03
N ARG A 38 7.24 0.41 -8.12
CA ARG A 38 5.79 0.24 -7.98
C ARG A 38 5.14 1.28 -7.06
N TYR A 39 5.80 1.65 -5.98
CA TYR A 39 5.24 2.47 -4.89
C TYR A 39 6.10 3.68 -4.50
N GLY A 40 7.18 3.94 -5.21
CA GLY A 40 8.18 4.96 -4.89
C GLY A 40 7.82 6.39 -5.26
N ASP A 41 6.53 6.72 -5.28
CA ASP A 41 6.01 8.04 -5.68
C ASP A 41 6.02 8.34 -7.20
N PRO A 42 5.10 7.72 -7.95
CA PRO A 42 5.01 7.87 -9.40
C PRO A 42 4.52 9.24 -9.87
N LEU A 43 4.00 10.08 -8.95
CA LEU A 43 3.42 11.39 -9.25
C LEU A 43 4.24 12.56 -8.68
N GLY A 44 5.36 12.30 -8.00
CA GLY A 44 6.12 13.35 -7.32
C GLY A 44 5.36 13.98 -6.14
N GLU A 45 4.37 13.27 -5.57
CA GLU A 45 3.60 13.74 -4.41
C GLU A 45 4.38 13.62 -3.09
N LEU A 46 5.47 12.82 -3.05
CA LEU A 46 6.40 12.62 -1.95
C LEU A 46 7.80 13.13 -2.36
N ALA A 47 8.19 14.31 -1.85
CA ALA A 47 9.50 14.93 -2.11
C ALA A 47 10.01 14.72 -3.55
N PRO A 48 9.37 15.35 -4.56
CA PRO A 48 9.82 15.22 -5.95
C PRO A 48 11.31 15.60 -5.98
N HIS A 49 12.14 14.73 -6.57
CA HIS A 49 13.60 14.88 -6.70
C HIS A 49 14.48 14.39 -5.54
N GLN A 50 13.94 13.86 -4.44
CA GLN A 50 14.76 13.20 -3.42
C GLN A 50 14.89 11.69 -3.67
N PRO A 51 16.10 11.11 -3.63
CA PRO A 51 16.27 9.66 -3.66
C PRO A 51 15.52 9.01 -2.48
N ILE A 52 14.85 7.89 -2.74
CA ILE A 52 14.23 7.11 -1.66
C ILE A 52 15.33 6.45 -0.84
N GLY A 53 15.55 6.96 0.38
CA GLY A 53 16.46 6.35 1.33
C GLY A 53 15.95 4.97 1.78
N THR A 54 16.80 3.94 1.62
CA THR A 54 16.49 2.56 2.03
C THR A 54 17.09 2.16 3.38
N ALA A 55 17.91 3.02 3.98
CA ALA A 55 18.65 2.74 5.21
C ALA A 55 17.76 2.30 6.40
N LEU A 56 16.54 2.82 6.49
CA LEU A 56 15.61 2.54 7.58
C LEU A 56 14.59 1.43 7.25
N TRP A 57 14.64 0.82 6.07
CA TRP A 57 13.57 -0.08 5.61
C TRP A 57 13.35 -1.29 6.51
N LYS A 58 14.41 -1.83 7.14
CA LYS A 58 14.28 -2.93 8.11
C LYS A 58 13.48 -2.51 9.36
N ASN A 59 13.73 -1.31 9.87
CA ASN A 59 13.02 -0.76 11.01
C ASN A 59 11.54 -0.52 10.64
N ILE A 60 11.30 0.03 9.45
CA ILE A 60 9.95 0.26 8.95
C ILE A 60 9.18 -1.04 8.72
N ALA A 61 9.81 -2.07 8.14
CA ALA A 61 9.19 -3.38 7.99
C ALA A 61 8.80 -4.00 9.34
N THR A 62 9.63 -3.84 10.36
CA THR A 62 9.32 -4.29 11.72
C THR A 62 8.09 -3.58 12.28
N VAL A 63 8.03 -2.25 12.17
CA VAL A 63 6.88 -1.46 12.63
C VAL A 63 5.60 -1.85 11.86
N LEU A 64 5.69 -1.97 10.53
CA LEU A 64 4.53 -2.35 9.71
C LEU A 64 4.07 -3.80 9.95
N ALA A 65 4.98 -4.69 10.37
CA ALA A 65 4.60 -6.03 10.82
C ALA A 65 3.76 -5.98 12.10
N LEU A 66 4.07 -5.09 13.05
CA LEU A 66 3.23 -4.88 14.24
C LEU A 66 1.83 -4.36 13.86
N PHE A 67 1.73 -3.42 12.93
CA PHE A 67 0.44 -2.95 12.43
C PHE A 67 -0.37 -4.08 11.78
N ARG A 68 0.28 -4.99 11.03
CA ARG A 68 -0.37 -6.13 10.37
C ARG A 68 -1.09 -7.04 11.36
N GLU A 69 -0.59 -7.20 12.59
CA GLU A 69 -1.24 -8.00 13.64
C GLU A 69 -2.62 -7.46 14.04
N GLY A 70 -2.88 -6.18 13.76
CA GLY A 70 -4.20 -5.56 13.91
C GLY A 70 -5.27 -6.12 12.98
N TRP A 71 -4.94 -7.02 12.05
CA TRP A 71 -5.90 -7.67 11.16
C TRP A 71 -5.96 -9.18 11.42
N ARG A 72 -7.14 -9.77 11.17
CA ARG A 72 -7.35 -11.22 11.19
C ARG A 72 -6.84 -11.85 9.90
N GLU A 73 -6.70 -13.17 9.88
CA GLU A 73 -6.55 -13.90 8.63
C GLU A 73 -7.76 -13.63 7.70
N PRO A 74 -7.56 -13.69 6.36
CA PRO A 74 -8.66 -13.57 5.41
C PRO A 74 -9.77 -14.58 5.69
N ASP A 75 -11.02 -14.15 5.56
CA ASP A 75 -12.19 -15.03 5.55
C ASP A 75 -12.32 -15.82 4.23
N HIS A 76 -13.41 -16.57 4.08
CA HIS A 76 -13.71 -17.34 2.87
C HIS A 76 -13.86 -16.47 1.61
N ASP A 77 -14.18 -15.18 1.75
CA ASP A 77 -14.26 -14.22 0.66
C ASP A 77 -12.89 -13.59 0.35
N GLY A 78 -11.85 -13.92 1.11
CA GLY A 78 -10.51 -13.35 1.02
C GLY A 78 -10.39 -11.96 1.66
N ILE A 79 -11.34 -11.58 2.53
CA ILE A 79 -11.38 -10.29 3.21
C ILE A 79 -10.82 -10.46 4.62
N SER A 80 -9.85 -9.61 4.94
CA SER A 80 -9.22 -9.54 6.24
C SER A 80 -9.76 -8.33 6.99
N HIS A 81 -10.39 -8.58 8.13
CA HIS A 81 -11.01 -7.57 8.98
C HIS A 81 -10.08 -7.18 10.13
N ALA A 82 -10.11 -5.89 10.52
CA ALA A 82 -9.38 -5.42 11.68
C ALA A 82 -9.91 -6.10 12.96
N ARG A 83 -9.01 -6.41 13.89
CA ARG A 83 -9.32 -6.94 15.22
C ARG A 83 -9.89 -5.82 16.08
N GLU A 84 -10.71 -6.21 17.05
CA GLU A 84 -11.15 -5.31 18.12
C GLU A 84 -10.09 -5.30 19.21
N ASN A 85 -8.99 -4.59 18.99
CA ASN A 85 -7.94 -4.45 19.99
C ASN A 85 -7.67 -2.97 20.26
N VAL A 86 -7.95 -2.53 21.48
CA VAL A 86 -7.80 -1.14 21.93
C VAL A 86 -6.31 -0.76 22.07
N SER A 87 -5.41 -1.70 22.38
CA SER A 87 -3.99 -1.40 22.61
C SER A 87 -3.27 -0.93 21.35
N LEU A 88 -3.55 -1.56 20.21
CA LEU A 88 -2.94 -1.25 18.92
C LEU A 88 -3.26 0.16 18.43
N ARG A 89 -4.35 0.76 18.91
CA ARG A 89 -4.69 2.17 18.60
C ARG A 89 -3.80 3.14 19.36
N ALA A 90 -3.50 2.87 20.63
CA ALA A 90 -2.56 3.67 21.41
C ALA A 90 -1.13 3.55 20.85
N ASP A 91 -0.74 2.35 20.39
CA ASP A 91 0.54 2.14 19.71
C ASP A 91 0.61 2.91 18.39
N ALA A 92 -0.47 2.90 17.60
CA ALA A 92 -0.56 3.69 16.37
C ALA A 92 -0.34 5.19 16.64
N ASP A 93 -0.97 5.73 17.68
CA ASP A 93 -0.83 7.15 18.06
C ASP A 93 0.61 7.48 18.48
N LEU A 94 1.32 6.55 19.14
CA LEU A 94 2.73 6.72 19.49
C LEU A 94 3.62 6.78 18.24
N PHE A 95 3.40 5.87 17.27
CA PHE A 95 4.16 5.87 16.02
C PHE A 95 3.89 7.12 15.18
N MET A 96 2.67 7.67 15.21
CA MET A 96 2.35 8.89 14.49
C MET A 96 3.15 10.12 14.93
N ARG A 97 3.69 10.15 16.16
CA ARG A 97 4.49 11.29 16.66
C ARG A 97 5.82 11.49 15.92
N GLY A 98 6.33 10.45 15.27
CA GLY A 98 7.59 10.50 14.51
C GLY A 98 7.42 10.71 13.01
N ILE A 99 6.19 10.79 12.50
CA ILE A 99 5.92 10.86 11.06
C ILE A 99 6.03 12.32 10.60
N ASP A 100 6.87 12.59 9.59
CA ASP A 100 6.83 13.88 8.88
C ASP A 100 5.62 13.93 7.94
N ALA A 101 4.48 14.31 8.49
CA ALA A 101 3.23 14.53 7.76
C ALA A 101 2.73 15.96 7.99
N ARG A 102 2.60 16.72 6.90
CA ARG A 102 2.11 18.11 6.94
C ARG A 102 0.64 18.17 6.57
N PRO A 103 -0.21 18.85 7.37
CA PRO A 103 -1.57 19.12 6.95
C PRO A 103 -1.57 20.06 5.73
N THR A 104 -2.42 19.76 4.76
CA THR A 104 -2.64 20.58 3.57
C THR A 104 -4.13 20.66 3.27
N ILE A 105 -4.55 21.73 2.60
CA ILE A 105 -5.93 21.89 2.13
C ILE A 105 -5.93 21.59 0.63
N GLU A 106 -6.69 20.57 0.22
CA GLU A 106 -6.86 20.23 -1.19
C GLU A 106 -7.77 21.24 -1.92
N PRO A 107 -7.76 21.29 -3.27
CA PRO A 107 -8.65 22.17 -4.05
C PRO A 107 -10.15 21.99 -3.77
N ASN A 108 -10.55 20.82 -3.27
CA ASN A 108 -11.91 20.50 -2.85
C ASN A 108 -12.21 20.92 -1.39
N LEU A 109 -11.32 21.71 -0.76
CA LEU A 109 -11.39 22.16 0.63
C LEU A 109 -11.33 21.04 1.68
N ARG A 110 -10.87 19.84 1.31
CA ARG A 110 -10.63 18.76 2.28
C ARG A 110 -9.25 18.90 2.89
N LEU A 111 -9.19 18.68 4.20
CA LEU A 111 -7.93 18.49 4.91
C LEU A 111 -7.31 17.16 4.50
N ALA A 112 -6.07 17.20 4.04
CA ALA A 112 -5.26 16.02 3.74
C ALA A 112 -3.94 16.09 4.51
N LEU A 113 -3.37 14.93 4.83
CA LEU A 113 -2.02 14.83 5.37
C LEU A 113 -1.09 14.43 4.23
N ARG A 114 -0.04 15.20 4.00
CA ARG A 114 1.00 14.90 3.01
C ARG A 114 2.30 14.53 3.70
N CYS A 115 2.79 13.34 3.41
CA CYS A 115 4.10 12.89 3.85
C CYS A 115 5.17 13.32 2.86
N THR A 116 6.38 13.56 3.36
CA THR A 116 7.55 13.85 2.51
C THR A 116 8.19 12.56 2.00
N HIS A 117 8.13 11.48 2.80
CA HIS A 117 8.81 10.22 2.50
C HIS A 117 7.85 9.03 2.38
N LEU A 118 8.23 8.03 1.59
CA LEU A 118 7.43 6.81 1.39
C LEU A 118 7.18 6.05 2.69
N HIS A 119 8.18 5.96 3.57
CA HIS A 119 8.03 5.24 4.82
C HIS A 119 7.05 5.91 5.78
N ASP A 120 7.09 7.25 5.85
CA ASP A 120 6.12 8.06 6.60
C ASP A 120 4.72 7.83 6.06
N TYR A 121 4.56 7.86 4.73
CA TYR A 121 3.29 7.60 4.07
C TYR A 121 2.74 6.19 4.35
N MET A 122 3.60 5.17 4.31
CA MET A 122 3.19 3.79 4.61
C MET A 122 2.75 3.65 6.07
N THR A 123 3.50 4.24 7.00
CA THR A 123 3.20 4.19 8.44
C THR A 123 1.91 4.95 8.75
N LEU A 124 1.73 6.14 8.18
CA LEU A 124 0.52 6.93 8.31
C LEU A 124 -0.69 6.19 7.72
N SER A 125 -0.52 5.58 6.54
CA SER A 125 -1.56 4.76 5.92
C SER A 125 -1.96 3.59 6.80
N ALA A 126 -0.99 2.92 7.45
CA ALA A 126 -1.25 1.83 8.38
C ALA A 126 -2.06 2.29 9.59
N ALA A 127 -1.62 3.38 10.24
CA ALA A 127 -2.29 3.96 11.40
C ALA A 127 -3.73 4.39 11.09
N ILE A 128 -3.95 5.13 9.99
CA ILE A 128 -5.28 5.59 9.59
C ILE A 128 -6.19 4.38 9.27
N MET A 129 -5.69 3.41 8.50
CA MET A 129 -6.49 2.23 8.15
C MET A 129 -6.83 1.37 9.36
N LEU A 130 -5.94 1.29 10.35
CA LEU A 130 -6.20 0.59 11.60
C LEU A 130 -7.27 1.32 12.42
N GLY A 131 -7.11 2.64 12.59
CA GLY A 131 -8.07 3.48 13.32
C GLY A 131 -9.48 3.45 12.73
N ASN A 132 -9.58 3.38 11.40
CA ASN A 132 -10.84 3.26 10.66
C ASN A 132 -11.35 1.82 10.52
N LYS A 133 -10.61 0.82 11.05
CA LYS A 133 -10.90 -0.60 10.89
C LYS A 133 -11.13 -1.02 9.43
N THR A 134 -10.35 -0.44 8.51
CA THR A 134 -10.55 -0.62 7.07
C THR A 134 -10.41 -2.10 6.69
N PRO A 135 -11.43 -2.74 6.10
CA PRO A 135 -11.29 -4.11 5.60
C PRO A 135 -10.29 -4.14 4.45
N MET A 136 -9.46 -5.19 4.40
CA MET A 136 -8.40 -5.33 3.42
C MET A 136 -8.52 -6.64 2.66
N ARG A 137 -8.03 -6.66 1.43
CA ARG A 137 -7.98 -7.87 0.58
C ARG A 137 -6.66 -7.89 -0.20
N ARG A 138 -6.22 -9.08 -0.63
CA ARG A 138 -5.11 -9.22 -1.58
C ARG A 138 -5.61 -9.05 -3.01
N CYS A 139 -4.85 -8.33 -3.82
CA CYS A 139 -5.16 -8.16 -5.24
C CYS A 139 -4.90 -9.45 -6.02
N ASP A 140 -5.88 -9.90 -6.80
CA ASP A 140 -5.78 -11.13 -7.59
C ASP A 140 -4.67 -11.07 -8.66
N GLN A 141 -4.28 -9.88 -9.11
CA GLN A 141 -3.24 -9.71 -10.13
C GLN A 141 -1.83 -9.60 -9.55
N CYS A 142 -1.66 -8.97 -8.38
CA CYS A 142 -0.33 -8.64 -7.88
C CYS A 142 -0.06 -9.08 -6.44
N GLY A 143 -0.99 -9.77 -5.79
CA GLY A 143 -0.85 -10.29 -4.42
C GLY A 143 -0.84 -9.23 -3.31
N HIS A 144 -0.55 -7.97 -3.62
CA HIS A 144 -0.48 -6.91 -2.61
C HIS A 144 -1.83 -6.60 -1.95
N TRP A 145 -1.74 -6.23 -0.67
CA TRP A 145 -2.87 -5.79 0.12
C TRP A 145 -3.39 -4.42 -0.32
N TYR A 146 -4.71 -4.23 -0.21
CA TYR A 146 -5.36 -2.94 -0.45
C TYR A 146 -6.62 -2.80 0.42
N GLY A 147 -6.98 -1.54 0.71
CA GLY A 147 -8.23 -1.21 1.38
C GLY A 147 -9.41 -1.46 0.44
N PHE A 148 -10.38 -2.22 0.91
CA PHE A 148 -11.48 -2.72 0.10
C PHE A 148 -12.74 -1.86 0.32
N GLN A 149 -13.26 -1.29 -0.78
CA GLN A 149 -14.43 -0.40 -0.73
C GLN A 149 -15.76 -1.08 -1.11
N ARG A 150 -15.72 -2.18 -1.87
CA ARG A 150 -16.92 -2.87 -2.39
C ARG A 150 -16.71 -4.36 -2.37
N ARG A 151 -17.75 -5.14 -1.98
CA ARG A 151 -17.67 -6.61 -1.82
C ARG A 151 -17.06 -7.33 -3.04
N THR A 152 -17.27 -6.80 -4.23
CA THR A 152 -16.83 -7.38 -5.52
C THR A 152 -15.45 -6.90 -5.99
N GLY A 153 -14.76 -6.04 -5.22
CA GLY A 153 -13.42 -5.58 -5.55
C GLY A 153 -12.42 -6.73 -5.54
N ARG A 154 -11.75 -6.99 -6.67
CA ARG A 154 -10.70 -8.03 -6.80
C ARG A 154 -9.31 -7.48 -7.11
N PHE A 155 -9.24 -6.20 -7.47
CA PHE A 155 -8.00 -5.58 -7.95
C PHE A 155 -7.74 -4.26 -7.22
N CYS A 156 -6.49 -4.01 -6.84
CA CYS A 156 -6.13 -2.79 -6.12
C CYS A 156 -6.02 -1.52 -6.99
N SER A 157 -6.17 -1.63 -8.32
CA SER A 157 -6.30 -0.47 -9.23
C SER A 157 -6.87 -0.88 -10.59
N GLY A 158 -7.16 0.12 -11.43
CA GLY A 158 -7.54 -0.08 -12.83
C GLY A 158 -6.46 -0.79 -13.65
N GLU A 159 -5.18 -0.47 -13.45
CA GLU A 159 -4.07 -1.11 -14.15
C GLU A 159 -3.99 -2.62 -13.88
N CYS A 160 -4.16 -3.04 -12.61
CA CYS A 160 -4.19 -4.47 -12.28
C CYS A 160 -5.40 -5.18 -12.90
N ARG A 161 -6.56 -4.50 -12.96
CA ARG A 161 -7.74 -5.03 -13.64
C ARG A 161 -7.49 -5.21 -15.13
N SER A 162 -6.91 -4.21 -15.79
CA SER A 162 -6.60 -4.24 -17.22
C SER A 162 -5.48 -5.23 -17.56
N ALA A 163 -4.50 -5.41 -16.67
CA ALA A 163 -3.46 -6.44 -16.83
C ALA A 163 -4.06 -7.85 -16.74
N ALA A 164 -4.90 -8.11 -15.74
CA ALA A 164 -5.58 -9.39 -15.59
C ALA A 164 -6.49 -9.71 -16.80
N ALA A 165 -7.20 -8.69 -17.32
CA ALA A 165 -8.05 -8.84 -18.49
C ALA A 165 -7.26 -9.23 -19.76
N ARG A 166 -6.07 -8.63 -19.96
CA ARG A 166 -5.19 -8.96 -21.09
C ARG A 166 -4.69 -10.40 -21.03
N ILE A 167 -4.18 -10.84 -19.86
CA ILE A 167 -3.71 -12.22 -19.66
C ILE A 167 -4.81 -13.24 -19.96
N ARG A 168 -6.05 -12.98 -19.49
CA ARG A 168 -7.19 -13.87 -19.79
C ARG A 168 -7.48 -13.95 -21.28
N LYS A 169 -7.42 -12.82 -22.00
CA LYS A 169 -7.67 -12.79 -23.44
C LYS A 169 -6.61 -13.60 -24.21
N ASP A 170 -5.34 -13.46 -23.82
CA ASP A 170 -4.24 -14.17 -24.48
C ASP A 170 -4.33 -15.69 -24.23
N GLN A 171 -4.75 -16.11 -23.02
CA GLN A 171 -4.99 -17.53 -22.71
C GLN A 171 -6.13 -18.14 -23.52
N VAL A 172 -7.20 -17.39 -23.80
CA VAL A 172 -8.32 -17.87 -24.63
C VAL A 172 -7.88 -18.05 -26.10
N HIS A 173 -7.00 -17.19 -26.60
CA HIS A 173 -6.47 -17.29 -27.96
C HIS A 173 -5.49 -18.47 -28.15
N VAL A 174 -4.75 -18.86 -27.12
CA VAL A 174 -3.82 -20.01 -27.18
C VAL A 174 -4.54 -21.36 -27.18
N VAL A 175 -5.75 -21.44 -26.61
CA VAL A 175 -6.54 -22.69 -26.55
C VAL A 175 -7.43 -22.90 -27.78
N SER A 176 -7.54 -21.89 -28.65
CA SER A 176 -8.40 -21.92 -29.85
C SER A 176 -7.63 -22.08 -31.17
N ALA A 177 -6.35 -22.44 -31.10
CA ALA A 177 -5.46 -22.72 -32.22
C ALA A 177 -4.95 -24.16 -32.13
#